data_AF-A0A0S2DPT0-F1
#
_entry.id   AF-A0A0S2DPT0-F1
#
_cell.length_a   1.000
_cell.length_b   1.000
_cell.length_c   1.000
_cell.angle_alpha   90.00
_cell.angle_beta   90.00
_cell.angle_gamma   90.00
#
_symmetry.space_group_name_H-M   'P 1'
#
loop_
_entity.id
_entity.type
_entity.pdbx_description
1 polymer ?
#
loop_
_entity_poly.entity_id
_entity_poly.type
_entity_poly.pdbx_seq_one_letter_code
_entity_poly.pdbx_strand_id
1 'polypeptide(L)'
;MIPSALRFATLTAALSAAAAVHAAEPAPAAAGPDLGCHVGAYRLDDGRSLTLGRIDEPSALRWRLLDGRTGKLANKNGALVATVGWSDRADTVKVELGRCGEGVVFDGHRGEPVKLDVVDTTFEGAGVKLRGRLVLPAGQDKVPVVVMVHGSENYSGVDLYYQQYLFPSEGVGVFVYDKRGTGGSSGKYTQNFHELSDDAVAALREALRVGGERVGRIGYLGGSQGGWIAPLAASKAPQAQFVEVGFGLADGVLAEDRDQVVLDLRAAGFGDAATLRKARELTDATGLIASSSGQRGWTELATVRKKYETQPWWKAVKGEYSGLVATHTRDEVMAEFKKYDYEVSWDYDPMPVLRTLETPQLWVLGGDDIEAPSGETQKRLTALGRAGRPITSVVFPQADHGILEYESKNAQGERQHTRTADGYLRMLLDWIKRGTLDGWPYGTAKQLAGPK
;
A
#
# COMPACT_ATOMS: atom_id res chain seq x y z
N MET A 1 2.09 -5.59 -7.27
CA MET A 1 2.76 -4.28 -7.20
C MET A 1 1.71 -3.30 -6.75
N ILE A 2 1.91 -2.66 -5.60
CA ILE A 2 1.05 -1.55 -5.16
C ILE A 2 1.52 -0.35 -6.01
N PRO A 3 0.70 0.20 -6.92
CA PRO A 3 1.16 1.34 -7.69
C PRO A 3 1.31 2.54 -6.75
N SER A 4 2.50 3.11 -6.72
CA SER A 4 2.76 4.43 -6.14
C SER A 4 1.86 5.50 -6.79
N ALA A 5 1.67 6.61 -6.09
CA ALA A 5 0.63 7.60 -6.34
C ALA A 5 0.56 8.11 -7.78
N LEU A 6 1.68 8.15 -8.51
CA LEU A 6 1.74 8.71 -9.86
C LEU A 6 2.69 7.98 -10.80
N ARG A 7 2.96 6.67 -10.61
CA ARG A 7 3.94 5.97 -11.45
C ARG A 7 3.42 5.85 -12.88
N PHE A 8 3.78 6.82 -13.71
CA PHE A 8 3.43 6.85 -15.12
C PHE A 8 4.24 5.78 -15.86
N ALA A 9 3.58 5.04 -16.74
CA ALA A 9 4.26 3.99 -17.50
C ALA A 9 5.37 4.61 -18.36
N THR A 10 6.56 4.01 -18.36
CA THR A 10 7.63 4.38 -19.29
C THR A 10 7.16 4.12 -20.73
N LEU A 11 7.07 5.17 -21.57
CA LEU A 11 6.88 5.01 -23.01
C LEU A 11 8.13 4.37 -23.62
N THR A 12 8.11 3.05 -23.79
CA THR A 12 9.08 2.39 -24.68
C THR A 12 8.60 2.49 -26.12
N ALA A 13 9.19 3.40 -26.88
CA ALA A 13 9.03 3.42 -28.33
C ALA A 13 9.80 2.24 -28.95
N ALA A 14 9.11 1.12 -29.18
CA ALA A 14 9.64 0.01 -29.98
C ALA A 14 9.19 0.17 -31.43
N LEU A 15 10.02 0.81 -32.25
CA LEU A 15 9.97 0.65 -33.72
C LEU A 15 10.81 -0.57 -34.08
N SER A 16 10.15 -1.66 -34.44
CA SER A 16 10.79 -2.80 -35.11
C SER A 16 9.84 -3.29 -36.20
N ALA A 17 10.13 -2.90 -37.44
CA ALA A 17 9.52 -3.50 -38.62
C ALA A 17 10.16 -4.87 -38.82
N ALA A 18 9.43 -5.95 -38.53
CA ALA A 18 9.80 -7.30 -38.92
C ALA A 18 8.59 -7.96 -39.60
N ALA A 19 8.84 -8.49 -40.80
CA ALA A 19 7.84 -9.10 -41.66
C ALA A 19 7.14 -10.29 -40.99
N ALA A 20 5.82 -10.33 -41.12
CA ALA A 20 4.96 -11.33 -40.51
C ALA A 20 5.15 -12.72 -41.15
N VAL A 21 5.57 -13.68 -40.34
CA VAL A 21 5.24 -15.10 -40.56
C VAL A 21 4.25 -15.46 -39.46
N HIS A 22 2.99 -15.69 -39.84
CA HIS A 22 1.92 -16.10 -38.94
C HIS A 22 2.20 -17.53 -38.43
N ALA A 23 2.91 -17.64 -37.31
CA ALA A 23 2.76 -18.79 -36.43
C ALA A 23 1.56 -18.51 -35.54
N ALA A 24 0.54 -19.37 -35.61
CA ALA A 24 -0.62 -19.27 -34.73
C ALA A 24 -0.15 -19.27 -33.27
N GLU A 25 -0.50 -18.23 -32.52
CA GLU A 25 -0.29 -18.21 -31.08
C GLU A 25 -1.02 -19.42 -30.47
N PRO A 26 -0.39 -20.18 -29.55
CA PRO A 26 -1.09 -21.23 -28.85
C PRO A 26 -2.28 -20.61 -28.13
N ALA A 27 -3.46 -21.21 -28.31
CA ALA A 27 -4.68 -20.78 -27.64
C ALA A 27 -4.41 -20.59 -26.13
N PRO A 28 -4.89 -19.51 -25.50
CA PRO A 28 -4.72 -19.33 -24.06
C PRO A 28 -5.27 -20.57 -23.35
N ALA A 29 -4.45 -21.15 -22.47
CA ALA A 29 -4.87 -22.26 -21.63
C ALA A 29 -6.17 -21.86 -20.93
N ALA A 30 -7.19 -22.72 -20.98
CA ALA A 30 -8.49 -22.45 -20.39
C ALA A 30 -8.29 -22.03 -18.92
N ALA A 31 -8.81 -20.85 -18.57
CA ALA A 31 -8.76 -20.36 -17.19
C ALA A 31 -9.40 -21.41 -16.26
N GLY A 32 -8.72 -21.72 -15.15
CA GLY A 32 -9.23 -22.66 -14.15
C GLY A 32 -10.56 -22.20 -13.55
N PRO A 33 -11.26 -23.07 -12.78
CA PRO A 33 -12.47 -22.67 -12.08
C PRO A 33 -12.21 -21.50 -11.10
N ASP A 34 -13.18 -20.60 -10.93
CA ASP A 34 -13.11 -19.51 -9.93
C ASP A 34 -12.94 -20.11 -8.53
N LEU A 35 -11.85 -19.72 -7.86
CA LEU A 35 -11.50 -20.20 -6.51
C LEU A 35 -12.09 -19.32 -5.40
N GLY A 36 -12.88 -18.31 -5.78
CA GLY A 36 -13.39 -17.28 -4.89
C GLY A 36 -14.24 -17.76 -3.72
N CYS A 37 -14.85 -18.94 -3.79
CA CYS A 37 -15.62 -19.49 -2.67
C CYS A 37 -14.75 -19.99 -1.49
N HIS A 38 -13.43 -20.11 -1.70
CA HIS A 38 -12.45 -20.47 -0.67
C HIS A 38 -11.83 -19.24 0.01
N VAL A 39 -12.29 -18.04 -0.33
CA VAL A 39 -11.79 -16.81 0.28
C VAL A 39 -12.29 -16.74 1.72
N GLY A 40 -11.36 -16.53 2.65
CA GLY A 40 -11.67 -16.49 4.07
C GLY A 40 -10.48 -16.70 4.98
N ALA A 41 -10.76 -16.83 6.26
CA ALA A 41 -9.80 -17.19 7.29
C ALA A 41 -10.01 -18.64 7.75
N TYR A 42 -8.92 -19.31 8.07
CA TYR A 42 -8.87 -20.70 8.49
C TYR A 42 -7.97 -20.84 9.71
N ARG A 43 -8.40 -21.63 10.70
CA ARG A 43 -7.58 -22.01 11.84
C ARG A 43 -7.01 -23.41 11.60
N LEU A 44 -5.68 -23.49 11.49
CA LEU A 44 -4.98 -24.76 11.34
C LEU A 44 -4.95 -25.51 12.69
N ASP A 45 -4.90 -26.84 12.63
CA ASP A 45 -4.84 -27.73 13.80
C ASP A 45 -3.55 -27.58 14.63
N ASP A 46 -2.51 -26.96 14.08
CA ASP A 46 -1.29 -26.54 14.78
C ASP A 46 -1.37 -25.12 15.39
N GLY A 47 -2.56 -24.50 15.33
CA GLY A 47 -2.85 -23.20 15.92
C GLY A 47 -2.57 -22.00 15.02
N ARG A 48 -1.91 -22.18 13.87
CA ARG A 48 -1.65 -21.08 12.92
C ARG A 48 -2.95 -20.55 12.32
N SER A 49 -2.97 -19.24 12.05
CA SER A 49 -4.01 -18.59 11.26
C SER A 49 -3.57 -18.46 9.80
N LEU A 50 -4.40 -18.98 8.91
CA LEU A 50 -4.24 -18.93 7.47
C LEU A 50 -5.35 -18.07 6.88
N THR A 51 -5.03 -17.21 5.91
CA THR A 51 -6.05 -16.57 5.07
C THR A 51 -5.81 -16.90 3.61
N LEU A 52 -6.91 -17.07 2.89
CA LEU A 52 -6.94 -17.16 1.43
C LEU A 52 -7.68 -15.93 0.93
N GLY A 53 -7.00 -15.06 0.16
CA GLY A 53 -7.57 -13.83 -0.38
C GLY A 53 -7.68 -13.87 -1.90
N ARG A 54 -8.65 -13.13 -2.45
CA ARG A 54 -8.72 -12.88 -3.89
C ARG A 54 -7.50 -12.11 -4.38
N ILE A 55 -7.16 -12.33 -5.64
CA ILE A 55 -6.28 -11.51 -6.46
C ILE A 55 -6.98 -11.29 -7.81
N ASP A 56 -6.39 -10.47 -8.70
CA ASP A 56 -7.01 -10.09 -9.97
C ASP A 56 -7.31 -11.28 -10.91
N GLU A 57 -6.65 -12.42 -10.70
CA GLU A 57 -6.89 -13.66 -11.42
C GLU A 57 -7.93 -14.53 -10.68
N PRO A 58 -9.15 -14.75 -11.20
CA PRO A 58 -10.21 -15.49 -10.50
C PRO A 58 -9.87 -16.95 -10.20
N SER A 59 -9.05 -17.58 -11.04
CA SER A 59 -8.57 -18.95 -10.89
C SER A 59 -7.40 -19.10 -9.90
N ALA A 60 -7.05 -18.02 -9.21
CA ALA A 60 -5.95 -17.99 -8.27
C ALA A 60 -6.32 -17.26 -6.98
N LEU A 61 -5.60 -17.60 -5.92
CA LEU A 61 -5.72 -16.99 -4.60
C LEU A 61 -4.35 -16.54 -4.13
N ARG A 62 -4.32 -15.76 -3.06
CA ARG A 62 -3.11 -15.48 -2.30
C ARG A 62 -3.28 -15.96 -0.87
N TRP A 63 -2.45 -16.91 -0.46
CA TRP A 63 -2.42 -17.38 0.92
C TRP A 63 -1.52 -16.48 1.76
N ARG A 64 -1.86 -16.28 3.04
CA ARG A 64 -1.04 -15.53 4.01
C ARG A 64 -1.10 -16.16 5.39
N LEU A 65 0.04 -16.16 6.09
CA LEU A 65 0.17 -16.49 7.50
C LEU A 65 0.47 -15.22 8.31
N LEU A 66 0.23 -15.29 9.62
CA LEU A 66 0.45 -14.17 10.54
C LEU A 66 1.94 -13.78 10.67
N ASP A 67 2.86 -14.72 10.45
CA ASP A 67 4.29 -14.43 10.39
C ASP A 67 4.71 -13.67 9.11
N GLY A 68 3.77 -13.41 8.20
CA GLY A 68 4.02 -12.64 6.97
C GLY A 68 4.40 -13.50 5.76
N ARG A 69 4.64 -14.81 5.92
CA ARG A 69 4.76 -15.73 4.78
C ARG A 69 3.49 -15.67 3.93
N THR A 70 3.67 -15.62 2.63
CA THR A 70 2.58 -15.52 1.65
C THR A 70 3.02 -16.08 0.32
N GLY A 71 2.05 -16.41 -0.53
CA GLY A 71 2.29 -16.89 -1.86
C GLY A 71 1.06 -16.84 -2.75
N LYS A 72 1.27 -16.84 -4.08
CA LYS A 72 0.19 -17.09 -5.03
C LYS A 72 -0.15 -18.57 -4.99
N LEU A 73 -1.43 -18.92 -5.04
CA LEU A 73 -1.95 -20.27 -5.19
C LEU A 73 -2.75 -20.33 -6.48
N ALA A 74 -2.31 -21.08 -7.47
CA ALA A 74 -2.99 -21.17 -8.76
C ALA A 74 -3.05 -22.61 -9.25
N ASN A 75 -4.08 -22.93 -10.04
CA ASN A 75 -4.19 -24.24 -10.66
C ASN A 75 -3.22 -24.33 -11.85
N LYS A 76 -2.35 -25.35 -11.84
CA LYS A 76 -1.46 -25.68 -12.93
C LYS A 76 -1.62 -27.16 -13.27
N ASN A 77 -2.19 -27.45 -14.44
CA ASN A 77 -2.42 -28.80 -14.94
C ASN A 77 -3.23 -29.71 -13.97
N GLY A 78 -4.23 -29.14 -13.31
CA GLY A 78 -5.12 -29.89 -12.40
C GLY A 78 -4.62 -29.99 -10.96
N ALA A 79 -3.45 -29.43 -10.63
CA ALA A 79 -2.92 -29.36 -9.28
C ALA A 79 -2.75 -27.90 -8.83
N LEU A 80 -3.03 -27.62 -7.56
CA LEU A 80 -2.74 -26.32 -6.97
C LEU A 80 -1.24 -26.19 -6.70
N VAL A 81 -0.64 -25.13 -7.23
CA VAL A 81 0.78 -24.83 -7.08
C VAL A 81 0.92 -23.49 -6.35
N ALA A 82 1.71 -23.49 -5.29
CA ALA A 82 2.07 -22.29 -4.55
C ALA A 82 3.37 -21.66 -5.11
N THR A 83 3.49 -20.34 -5.05
CA THR A 83 4.75 -19.62 -5.27
C THR A 83 5.16 -18.81 -4.06
N VAL A 84 6.45 -18.55 -3.90
CA VAL A 84 6.97 -17.75 -2.78
C VAL A 84 6.63 -16.28 -3.01
N GLY A 85 5.94 -15.64 -2.08
CA GLY A 85 5.66 -14.21 -2.11
C GLY A 85 4.95 -13.76 -3.38
N TRP A 86 5.53 -12.76 -4.04
CA TRP A 86 5.08 -12.24 -5.33
C TRP A 86 6.00 -12.71 -6.48
N SER A 87 6.73 -13.80 -6.27
CA SER A 87 7.63 -14.38 -7.27
C SER A 87 6.97 -15.49 -8.09
N ASP A 88 7.65 -15.85 -9.18
CA ASP A 88 7.34 -17.03 -9.98
C ASP A 88 8.04 -18.30 -9.46
N ARG A 89 8.80 -18.20 -8.37
CA ARG A 89 9.51 -19.34 -7.75
C ARG A 89 8.49 -20.23 -7.05
N ALA A 90 8.49 -21.52 -7.40
CA ALA A 90 7.65 -22.51 -6.74
C ALA A 90 7.94 -22.55 -5.23
N ASP A 91 6.87 -22.63 -4.44
CA ASP A 91 6.93 -22.85 -3.01
C ASP A 91 6.76 -24.35 -2.71
N THR A 92 7.34 -24.81 -1.61
CA THR A 92 7.17 -26.18 -1.12
C THR A 92 5.83 -26.38 -0.39
N VAL A 93 5.16 -25.30 -0.01
CA VAL A 93 3.83 -25.33 0.60
C VAL A 93 2.84 -26.06 -0.30
N LYS A 94 2.20 -27.10 0.26
CA LYS A 94 1.11 -27.84 -0.40
C LYS A 94 -0.22 -27.35 0.13
N VAL A 95 -1.18 -27.13 -0.77
CA VAL A 95 -2.54 -26.73 -0.38
C VAL A 95 -3.55 -27.60 -1.11
N GLU A 96 -4.47 -28.17 -0.35
CA GLU A 96 -5.63 -28.88 -0.86
C GLU A 96 -6.88 -28.13 -0.39
N LEU A 97 -7.76 -27.78 -1.33
CA LEU A 97 -9.01 -27.10 -1.04
C LEU A 97 -10.12 -28.17 -0.97
N GLY A 98 -10.92 -28.13 0.11
CA GLY A 98 -12.15 -28.92 0.21
C GLY A 98 -13.24 -28.38 -0.73
N ARG A 99 -14.51 -28.74 -0.50
CA ARG A 99 -15.62 -28.05 -1.19
C ARG A 99 -15.78 -26.63 -0.66
N CYS A 100 -16.52 -25.78 -1.38
CA CYS A 100 -16.84 -24.43 -0.91
C CYS A 100 -17.47 -24.47 0.49
N GLY A 101 -16.93 -23.69 1.43
CA GLY A 101 -17.37 -23.65 2.82
C GLY A 101 -16.85 -24.78 3.71
N GLU A 102 -16.09 -25.74 3.17
CA GLU A 102 -15.36 -26.74 3.95
C GLU A 102 -13.94 -26.26 4.28
N GLY A 103 -13.20 -27.09 5.03
CA GLY A 103 -11.83 -26.82 5.41
C GLY A 103 -10.82 -26.95 4.26
N VAL A 104 -9.56 -26.70 4.61
CA VAL A 104 -8.40 -26.83 3.74
C VAL A 104 -7.38 -27.77 4.38
N VAL A 105 -6.49 -28.36 3.59
CA VAL A 105 -5.24 -28.93 4.13
C VAL A 105 -4.11 -28.05 3.65
N PHE A 106 -3.42 -27.41 4.58
CA PHE A 106 -2.31 -26.50 4.31
C PHE A 106 -1.04 -27.05 4.93
N ASP A 107 -0.07 -27.38 4.09
CA ASP A 107 1.25 -27.88 4.49
C ASP A 107 1.17 -29.07 5.47
N GLY A 108 0.22 -29.99 5.21
CA GLY A 108 -0.03 -31.17 6.04
C GLY A 108 -0.96 -30.96 7.24
N HIS A 109 -1.42 -29.73 7.48
CA HIS A 109 -2.29 -29.38 8.61
C HIS A 109 -3.72 -29.11 8.17
N ARG A 110 -4.70 -29.67 8.89
CA ARG A 110 -6.12 -29.42 8.62
C ARG A 110 -6.48 -28.01 9.09
N GLY A 111 -7.12 -27.24 8.23
CA GLY A 111 -7.62 -25.90 8.49
C GLY A 111 -9.14 -25.83 8.47
N GLU A 112 -9.75 -25.44 9.58
CA GLU A 112 -11.19 -25.23 9.64
C GLU A 112 -11.55 -23.76 9.38
N PRO A 113 -12.65 -23.46 8.65
CA PRO A 113 -13.06 -22.08 8.41
C PRO A 113 -13.36 -21.35 9.73
N VAL A 114 -12.86 -20.13 9.85
CA VAL A 114 -13.17 -19.23 10.97
C VAL A 114 -14.48 -18.51 10.65
N LYS A 115 -15.49 -18.67 11.51
CA LYS A 115 -16.74 -17.91 11.40
C LYS A 115 -16.49 -16.44 11.71
N LEU A 116 -16.91 -15.55 10.82
CA LEU A 116 -16.85 -14.10 10.97
C LEU A 116 -18.26 -13.52 10.83
N ASP A 117 -18.56 -12.50 11.62
CA ASP A 117 -19.80 -11.73 11.49
C ASP A 117 -19.56 -10.60 10.48
N VAL A 118 -20.26 -10.66 9.35
CA VAL A 118 -20.07 -9.73 8.22
C VAL A 118 -21.33 -8.89 8.03
N VAL A 119 -21.17 -7.58 7.97
CA VAL A 119 -22.23 -6.62 7.65
C VAL A 119 -21.79 -5.78 6.45
N ASP A 120 -22.30 -6.11 5.27
CA ASP A 120 -22.19 -5.24 4.10
C ASP A 120 -23.10 -4.02 4.27
N THR A 121 -22.62 -2.86 3.84
CA THR A 121 -23.35 -1.60 3.96
C THR A 121 -23.07 -0.65 2.80
N THR A 122 -23.86 0.41 2.72
CA THR A 122 -23.59 1.55 1.88
C THR A 122 -23.91 2.82 2.66
N PHE A 123 -23.02 3.80 2.58
CA PHE A 123 -23.10 5.00 3.40
C PHE A 123 -22.74 6.26 2.60
N GLU A 124 -23.16 7.41 3.08
CA GLU A 124 -22.84 8.70 2.47
C GLU A 124 -21.45 9.15 2.92
N GLY A 125 -20.54 9.31 1.96
CA GLY A 125 -19.28 10.04 2.11
C GLY A 125 -19.46 11.54 1.82
N ALA A 126 -18.38 12.25 1.53
CA ALA A 126 -18.47 13.66 1.15
C ALA A 126 -19.01 13.80 -0.30
N GLY A 127 -20.34 13.87 -0.43
CA GLY A 127 -21.05 14.07 -1.70
C GLY A 127 -21.13 12.84 -2.61
N VAL A 128 -20.76 11.66 -2.09
CA VAL A 128 -20.75 10.39 -2.83
C VAL A 128 -21.29 9.26 -1.96
N LYS A 129 -21.84 8.23 -2.59
CA LYS A 129 -22.28 7.01 -1.93
C LYS A 129 -21.15 5.97 -1.96
N LEU A 130 -20.73 5.48 -0.79
CA LEU A 130 -19.61 4.56 -0.63
C LEU A 130 -20.07 3.17 -0.21
N ARG A 131 -19.52 2.13 -0.84
CA ARG A 131 -19.72 0.72 -0.46
C ARG A 131 -18.78 0.38 0.70
N GLY A 132 -19.30 -0.22 1.77
CA GLY A 132 -18.54 -0.61 2.94
C GLY A 132 -18.87 -2.01 3.42
N ARG A 133 -18.01 -2.56 4.28
CA ARG A 133 -18.21 -3.83 4.97
C ARG A 133 -17.53 -3.77 6.34
N LEU A 134 -18.30 -4.08 7.38
CA LEU A 134 -17.76 -4.40 8.70
C LEU A 134 -17.58 -5.91 8.82
N VAL A 135 -16.39 -6.34 9.22
CA VAL A 135 -16.09 -7.75 9.55
C VAL A 135 -15.61 -7.84 10.99
N LEU A 136 -16.32 -8.62 11.81
CA LEU A 136 -16.00 -8.84 13.21
C LEU A 136 -15.70 -10.33 13.48
N PRO A 137 -14.87 -10.64 14.50
CA PRO A 137 -14.88 -11.96 15.12
C PRO A 137 -16.31 -12.33 15.53
N ALA A 138 -16.71 -13.58 15.28
CA ALA A 138 -18.02 -14.07 15.67
C ALA A 138 -18.22 -13.99 17.19
N GLY A 139 -19.43 -13.61 17.62
CA GLY A 139 -19.78 -13.57 19.04
C GLY A 139 -20.46 -12.27 19.44
N GLN A 140 -20.46 -11.98 20.74
CA GLN A 140 -21.13 -10.79 21.30
C GLN A 140 -20.17 -9.83 22.02
N ASP A 141 -18.89 -10.21 22.15
CA ASP A 141 -17.90 -9.39 22.85
C ASP A 141 -17.63 -8.08 22.09
N LYS A 142 -17.20 -7.07 22.86
CA LYS A 142 -16.64 -5.84 22.30
C LYS A 142 -15.31 -6.13 21.62
N VAL A 143 -15.13 -5.56 20.43
CA VAL A 143 -13.98 -5.81 19.56
C VAL A 143 -13.29 -4.48 19.24
N PRO A 144 -11.95 -4.40 19.33
CA PRO A 144 -11.23 -3.26 18.76
C PRO A 144 -11.37 -3.28 17.23
N VAL A 145 -11.75 -2.17 16.62
CA VAL A 145 -12.01 -2.06 15.18
C VAL A 145 -11.02 -1.12 14.51
N VAL A 146 -10.53 -1.49 13.34
CA VAL A 146 -9.74 -0.59 12.49
C VAL A 146 -10.47 -0.29 11.19
N VAL A 147 -10.49 0.99 10.83
CA VAL A 147 -11.00 1.47 9.54
C VAL A 147 -9.84 1.53 8.56
N MET A 148 -9.93 0.78 7.46
CA MET A 148 -8.90 0.75 6.44
C MET A 148 -8.95 2.00 5.58
N VAL A 149 -7.85 2.76 5.56
CA VAL A 149 -7.68 3.94 4.71
C VAL A 149 -6.79 3.57 3.53
N HIS A 150 -7.30 3.84 2.33
CA HIS A 150 -6.70 3.47 1.05
C HIS A 150 -5.33 4.12 0.81
N GLY A 151 -4.46 3.41 0.11
CA GLY A 151 -3.28 3.96 -0.56
C GLY A 151 -3.68 4.60 -1.88
N SER A 152 -2.80 4.62 -2.88
CA SER A 152 -3.06 5.17 -4.22
C SER A 152 -3.78 4.22 -5.16
N GLU A 153 -4.04 2.98 -4.76
CA GLU A 153 -4.75 2.01 -5.60
C GLU A 153 -6.16 2.48 -6.03
N ASN A 154 -6.59 1.97 -7.19
CA ASN A 154 -7.86 2.28 -7.85
C ASN A 154 -8.80 1.06 -7.96
N TYR A 155 -8.61 0.06 -7.10
CA TYR A 155 -9.42 -1.15 -7.03
C TYR A 155 -10.28 -1.20 -5.76
N SER A 156 -11.23 -2.15 -5.70
CA SER A 156 -12.11 -2.34 -4.55
C SER A 156 -11.35 -2.82 -3.30
N GLY A 157 -11.37 -2.01 -2.24
CA GLY A 157 -10.88 -2.42 -0.91
C GLY A 157 -11.75 -3.52 -0.32
N VAL A 158 -13.08 -3.46 -0.51
CA VAL A 158 -14.03 -4.47 -0.01
C VAL A 158 -13.74 -5.85 -0.60
N ASP A 159 -13.30 -5.93 -1.85
CA ASP A 159 -13.07 -7.22 -2.52
C ASP A 159 -11.63 -7.75 -2.35
N LEU A 160 -10.63 -6.87 -2.17
CA LEU A 160 -9.21 -7.26 -2.23
C LEU A 160 -8.41 -7.10 -0.93
N TYR A 161 -8.89 -6.35 0.07
CA TYR A 161 -8.13 -6.16 1.31
C TYR A 161 -8.18 -7.40 2.18
N TYR A 162 -7.04 -8.07 2.35
CA TYR A 162 -6.92 -9.31 3.11
C TYR A 162 -7.08 -9.11 4.63
N GLN A 163 -6.87 -7.88 5.12
CA GLN A 163 -6.99 -7.53 6.54
C GLN A 163 -8.38 -7.88 7.07
N GLN A 164 -9.42 -7.78 6.24
CA GLN A 164 -10.80 -8.11 6.59
C GLN A 164 -11.02 -9.58 6.98
N TYR A 165 -10.05 -10.47 6.69
CA TYR A 165 -10.08 -11.87 7.12
C TYR A 165 -9.03 -12.13 8.21
N LEU A 166 -7.80 -11.63 8.01
CA LEU A 166 -6.70 -11.92 8.92
C LEU A 166 -6.93 -11.30 10.30
N PHE A 167 -7.32 -10.02 10.36
CA PHE A 167 -7.43 -9.31 11.64
C PHE A 167 -8.61 -9.84 12.47
N PRO A 168 -9.79 -10.11 11.90
CA PRO A 168 -10.89 -10.70 12.66
C PRO A 168 -10.60 -12.12 13.15
N SER A 169 -9.81 -12.91 12.40
CA SER A 169 -9.34 -14.22 12.87
C SER A 169 -8.39 -14.14 14.08
N GLU A 170 -7.86 -12.94 14.33
CA GLU A 170 -6.98 -12.59 15.45
C GLU A 170 -7.68 -11.67 16.47
N GLY A 171 -9.01 -11.53 16.44
CA GLY A 171 -9.77 -10.79 17.45
C GLY A 171 -9.82 -9.26 17.23
N VAL A 172 -9.51 -8.76 16.03
CA VAL A 172 -9.60 -7.34 15.66
C VAL A 172 -10.60 -7.17 14.53
N GLY A 173 -11.62 -6.35 14.73
CA GLY A 173 -12.61 -6.04 13.70
C GLY A 173 -12.03 -5.11 12.63
N VAL A 174 -12.56 -5.20 11.42
CA VAL A 174 -12.12 -4.35 10.30
C VAL A 174 -13.33 -3.75 9.61
N PHE A 175 -13.31 -2.44 9.42
CA PHE A 175 -14.18 -1.78 8.46
C PHE A 175 -13.39 -1.49 7.19
N VAL A 176 -13.75 -2.17 6.11
CA VAL A 176 -13.24 -1.89 4.77
C VAL A 176 -14.31 -1.15 3.98
N TYR A 177 -13.90 -0.27 3.07
CA TYR A 177 -14.79 0.37 2.13
C TYR A 177 -14.12 0.47 0.77
N ASP A 178 -14.88 0.82 -0.26
CA ASP A 178 -14.35 1.12 -1.59
C ASP A 178 -14.11 2.63 -1.68
N LYS A 179 -12.91 3.03 -2.10
CA LYS A 179 -12.60 4.44 -2.38
C LYS A 179 -13.60 4.99 -3.41
N ARG A 180 -13.95 6.29 -3.31
CA ARG A 180 -14.80 6.94 -4.32
C ARG A 180 -14.30 6.68 -5.75
N GLY A 181 -15.23 6.37 -6.65
CA GLY A 181 -14.94 5.99 -8.03
C GLY A 181 -14.26 4.62 -8.23
N THR A 182 -14.22 3.76 -7.20
CA THR A 182 -13.70 2.39 -7.29
C THR A 182 -14.71 1.37 -6.77
N GLY A 183 -14.58 0.11 -7.18
CA GLY A 183 -15.44 -0.98 -6.71
C GLY A 183 -16.93 -0.65 -6.86
N GLY A 184 -17.69 -0.77 -5.78
CA GLY A 184 -19.11 -0.42 -5.73
C GLY A 184 -19.42 1.02 -5.29
N SER A 185 -18.41 1.86 -5.07
CA SER A 185 -18.58 3.26 -4.66
C SER A 185 -18.83 4.17 -5.86
N SER A 186 -19.72 5.16 -5.70
CA SER A 186 -19.97 6.17 -6.72
C SER A 186 -18.87 7.23 -6.79
N GLY A 187 -19.01 8.20 -7.69
CA GLY A 187 -18.11 9.35 -7.82
C GLY A 187 -16.96 9.13 -8.79
N LYS A 188 -16.02 10.07 -8.81
CA LYS A 188 -14.78 10.00 -9.60
C LYS A 188 -13.62 9.63 -8.67
N TYR A 189 -12.71 8.79 -9.15
CA TYR A 189 -11.46 8.52 -8.46
C TYR A 189 -10.67 9.82 -8.27
N THR A 190 -10.11 9.99 -7.07
CA THR A 190 -9.35 11.18 -6.65
C THR A 190 -8.15 10.75 -5.81
N GLN A 191 -7.17 11.64 -5.71
CA GLN A 191 -6.09 11.61 -4.73
C GLN A 191 -6.07 12.92 -3.93
N ASN A 192 -7.20 13.63 -3.83
CA ASN A 192 -7.36 14.77 -2.94
C ASN A 192 -7.44 14.26 -1.49
N PHE A 193 -6.42 14.57 -0.69
CA PHE A 193 -6.31 14.04 0.67
C PHE A 193 -7.37 14.61 1.61
N HIS A 194 -7.87 15.83 1.37
CA HIS A 194 -8.94 16.41 2.16
C HIS A 194 -10.25 15.68 1.93
N GLU A 195 -10.61 15.47 0.67
CA GLU A 195 -11.81 14.74 0.27
C GLU A 195 -11.78 13.28 0.76
N LEU A 196 -10.65 12.59 0.56
CA LEU A 196 -10.46 11.22 1.04
C LEU A 196 -10.46 11.11 2.58
N SER A 197 -9.98 12.14 3.29
CA SER A 197 -10.06 12.16 4.74
C SER A 197 -11.49 12.33 5.25
N ASP A 198 -12.34 13.08 4.54
CA ASP A 198 -13.76 13.22 4.89
C ASP A 198 -14.52 11.90 4.65
N ASP A 199 -14.16 11.14 3.62
CA ASP A 199 -14.66 9.78 3.41
C ASP A 199 -14.24 8.81 4.52
N ALA A 200 -12.99 8.89 4.96
CA ALA A 200 -12.51 8.08 6.08
C ALA A 200 -13.26 8.41 7.38
N VAL A 201 -13.57 9.70 7.63
CA VAL A 201 -14.43 10.11 8.76
C VAL A 201 -15.84 9.52 8.64
N ALA A 202 -16.43 9.53 7.45
CA ALA A 202 -17.72 8.91 7.20
C ALA A 202 -17.68 7.39 7.41
N ALA A 203 -16.61 6.72 6.96
CA ALA A 203 -16.39 5.29 7.16
C ALA A 203 -16.29 4.91 8.64
N LEU A 204 -15.60 5.72 9.46
CA LEU A 204 -15.54 5.50 10.91
C LEU A 204 -16.91 5.64 11.56
N ARG A 205 -17.69 6.65 11.18
CA ARG A 205 -19.06 6.83 11.68
C ARG A 205 -19.96 5.68 11.29
N GLU A 206 -19.82 5.18 10.07
CA GLU A 206 -20.58 4.04 9.58
C GLU A 206 -20.20 2.76 10.34
N ALA A 207 -18.91 2.50 10.56
CA ALA A 207 -18.43 1.38 11.35
C ALA A 207 -19.05 1.37 12.77
N LEU A 208 -19.11 2.54 13.43
CA LEU A 208 -19.78 2.71 14.71
C LEU A 208 -21.28 2.41 14.61
N ARG A 209 -21.95 2.89 13.56
CA ARG A 209 -23.40 2.70 13.36
C ARG A 209 -23.76 1.23 13.14
N VAL A 210 -23.06 0.53 12.25
CA VAL A 210 -23.39 -0.86 11.91
C VAL A 210 -22.85 -1.86 12.94
N GLY A 211 -21.76 -1.54 13.62
CA GLY A 211 -21.20 -2.39 14.68
C GLY A 211 -21.86 -2.18 16.04
N GLY A 212 -22.49 -1.03 16.28
CA GLY A 212 -23.20 -0.73 17.52
C GLY A 212 -22.34 -0.93 18.77
N GLU A 213 -22.92 -1.55 19.80
CA GLU A 213 -22.25 -1.78 21.08
C GLU A 213 -21.06 -2.75 21.00
N ARG A 214 -20.94 -3.53 19.91
CA ARG A 214 -19.80 -4.43 19.70
C ARG A 214 -18.52 -3.68 19.33
N VAL A 215 -18.60 -2.43 18.89
CA VAL A 215 -17.39 -1.64 18.61
C VAL A 215 -16.78 -1.16 19.93
N GLY A 216 -15.57 -1.65 20.21
CA GLY A 216 -14.72 -1.19 21.30
C GLY A 216 -13.89 0.02 20.91
N ARG A 217 -12.57 -0.07 21.08
CA ARG A 217 -11.64 0.96 20.61
C ARG A 217 -11.62 0.98 19.08
N ILE A 218 -11.73 2.15 18.47
CA ILE A 218 -11.72 2.32 17.02
C ILE A 218 -10.67 3.32 16.55
N GLY A 219 -10.07 3.08 15.39
CA GLY A 219 -9.06 3.95 14.79
C GLY A 219 -8.87 3.66 13.31
N TYR A 220 -7.81 4.23 12.73
CA TYR A 220 -7.48 4.09 11.31
C TYR A 220 -6.20 3.30 11.09
N LEU A 221 -6.12 2.58 9.96
CA LEU A 221 -4.89 2.06 9.39
C LEU A 221 -4.77 2.54 7.94
N GLY A 222 -3.78 3.39 7.66
CA GLY A 222 -3.49 3.91 6.32
C GLY A 222 -2.14 3.41 5.81
N GLY A 223 -2.12 2.88 4.57
CA GLY A 223 -0.89 2.47 3.90
C GLY A 223 -0.50 3.45 2.79
N SER A 224 0.80 3.72 2.59
CA SER A 224 1.28 4.58 1.50
C SER A 224 0.60 5.97 1.53
N GLN A 225 -0.16 6.36 0.49
CA GLN A 225 -0.99 7.58 0.46
C GLN A 225 -1.92 7.71 1.68
N GLY A 226 -2.42 6.59 2.21
CA GLY A 226 -3.22 6.55 3.43
C GLY A 226 -2.50 7.12 4.65
N GLY A 227 -1.17 7.22 4.62
CA GLY A 227 -0.35 7.86 5.65
C GLY A 227 -0.51 9.38 5.75
N TRP A 228 -0.92 10.06 4.68
CA TRP A 228 -1.34 11.46 4.74
C TRP A 228 -2.80 11.61 5.18
N ILE A 229 -3.64 10.68 4.71
CA ILE A 229 -5.09 10.75 4.87
C ILE A 229 -5.52 10.37 6.30
N ALA A 230 -4.97 9.29 6.87
CA ALA A 230 -5.41 8.77 8.16
C ALA A 230 -5.17 9.73 9.34
N PRO A 231 -4.00 10.39 9.49
CA PRO A 231 -3.81 11.42 10.50
C PRO A 231 -4.74 12.62 10.29
N LEU A 232 -4.95 13.04 9.04
CA LEU A 232 -5.86 14.14 8.70
C LEU A 232 -7.31 13.78 9.07
N ALA A 233 -7.76 12.57 8.78
CA ALA A 233 -9.08 12.08 9.16
C ALA A 233 -9.24 12.02 10.69
N ALA A 234 -8.21 11.57 11.41
CA ALA A 234 -8.22 11.55 12.87
C ALA A 234 -8.33 12.95 13.49
N SER A 235 -7.70 13.98 12.89
CA SER A 235 -7.88 15.36 13.36
C SER A 235 -9.31 15.90 13.23
N LYS A 236 -10.14 15.24 12.41
CA LYS A 236 -11.55 15.59 12.14
C LYS A 236 -12.54 14.64 12.83
N ALA A 237 -12.06 13.57 13.47
CA ALA A 237 -12.86 12.51 14.09
C ALA A 237 -12.43 12.26 15.54
N PRO A 238 -13.01 12.95 16.53
CA PRO A 238 -12.64 12.77 17.94
C PRO A 238 -12.89 11.35 18.47
N GLN A 239 -13.68 10.53 17.77
CA GLN A 239 -13.91 9.12 18.09
C GLN A 239 -12.71 8.22 17.73
N ALA A 240 -11.78 8.67 16.88
CA ALA A 240 -10.60 7.91 16.51
C ALA A 240 -9.59 7.88 17.68
N GLN A 241 -9.43 6.71 18.28
CA GLN A 241 -8.59 6.48 19.46
C GLN A 241 -7.15 6.05 19.10
N PHE A 242 -6.88 5.77 17.82
CA PHE A 242 -5.54 5.56 17.28
C PHE A 242 -5.47 5.83 15.77
N VAL A 243 -4.23 6.01 15.32
CA VAL A 243 -3.85 5.96 13.92
C VAL A 243 -2.68 5.00 13.77
N GLU A 244 -2.72 4.15 12.75
CA GLU A 244 -1.59 3.39 12.25
C GLU A 244 -1.27 3.86 10.84
N VAL A 245 0.01 4.05 10.56
CA VAL A 245 0.53 4.33 9.23
C VAL A 245 1.57 3.30 8.87
N GLY A 246 1.32 2.55 7.80
CA GLY A 246 2.32 1.69 7.17
C GLY A 246 2.91 2.36 5.95
N PHE A 247 4.25 2.42 5.86
CA PHE A 247 4.99 2.82 4.65
C PHE A 247 4.47 4.13 4.00
N GLY A 248 3.98 5.05 4.83
CA GLY A 248 3.57 6.41 4.43
C GLY A 248 4.63 7.46 4.78
N LEU A 249 4.42 8.69 4.33
CA LEU A 249 5.40 9.77 4.46
C LEU A 249 4.95 10.89 5.41
N ALA A 250 5.91 11.46 6.13
CA ALA A 250 5.78 12.72 6.86
C ALA A 250 6.43 13.89 6.10
N ASP A 251 6.47 13.79 4.77
CA ASP A 251 6.87 14.85 3.83
C ASP A 251 5.81 15.00 2.72
N GLY A 252 5.93 16.02 1.87
CA GLY A 252 4.94 16.30 0.82
C GLY A 252 5.07 15.42 -0.43
N VAL A 253 4.06 15.43 -1.29
CA VAL A 253 3.99 14.60 -2.53
C VAL A 253 5.16 14.90 -3.49
N LEU A 254 5.51 16.19 -3.67
CA LEU A 254 6.66 16.57 -4.51
C LEU A 254 8.00 16.11 -3.92
N ALA A 255 8.08 15.95 -2.60
CA ALA A 255 9.28 15.46 -1.94
C ALA A 255 9.47 13.95 -2.14
N GLU A 256 8.38 13.18 -2.28
CA GLU A 256 8.43 11.76 -2.60
C GLU A 256 9.12 11.51 -3.95
N ASP A 257 8.64 12.12 -5.04
CA ASP A 257 9.26 12.01 -6.37
C ASP A 257 10.73 12.45 -6.34
N ARG A 258 11.02 13.59 -5.68
CA ARG A 258 12.39 14.06 -5.50
C ARG A 258 13.28 13.02 -4.82
N ASP A 259 12.83 12.46 -3.71
CA ASP A 259 13.66 11.55 -2.93
C ASP A 259 13.82 10.21 -3.64
N GLN A 260 12.83 9.78 -4.44
CA GLN A 260 12.99 8.65 -5.35
C GLN A 260 14.07 8.91 -6.41
N VAL A 261 14.05 10.10 -7.05
CA VAL A 261 15.11 10.48 -8.00
C VAL A 261 16.48 10.46 -7.32
N VAL A 262 16.58 10.90 -6.06
CA VAL A 262 17.84 10.81 -5.30
C VAL A 262 18.27 9.35 -5.08
N LEU A 263 17.35 8.44 -4.78
CA LEU A 263 17.66 7.02 -4.65
C LEU A 263 18.09 6.39 -5.98
N ASP A 264 17.38 6.67 -7.07
CA ASP A 264 17.72 6.20 -8.42
C ASP A 264 19.14 6.62 -8.82
N LEU A 265 19.48 7.89 -8.59
CA LEU A 265 20.80 8.42 -8.91
C LEU A 265 21.89 7.78 -8.04
N ARG A 266 21.64 7.58 -6.75
CA ARG A 266 22.59 6.89 -5.87
C ARG A 266 22.83 5.46 -6.31
N ALA A 267 21.76 4.72 -6.63
CA ALA A 267 21.85 3.35 -7.12
C ALA A 267 22.64 3.25 -8.44
N ALA A 268 22.54 4.27 -9.29
CA ALA A 268 23.30 4.38 -10.54
C ALA A 268 24.73 4.92 -10.37
N GLY A 269 25.21 5.16 -9.14
CA GLY A 269 26.56 5.66 -8.87
C GLY A 269 26.73 7.18 -8.95
N PHE A 270 25.64 7.94 -9.06
CA PHE A 270 25.61 9.41 -9.17
C PHE A 270 25.17 10.10 -7.86
N GLY A 271 25.56 9.52 -6.72
CA GLY A 271 25.13 9.97 -5.39
C GLY A 271 25.87 11.17 -4.82
N ASP A 272 26.80 11.78 -5.55
CA ASP A 272 27.60 12.90 -5.05
C ASP A 272 26.76 14.18 -4.88
N ALA A 273 27.11 15.01 -3.91
CA ALA A 273 26.32 16.19 -3.55
C ALA A 273 26.20 17.22 -4.68
N ALA A 274 27.17 17.29 -5.61
CA ALA A 274 27.09 18.21 -6.74
C ALA A 274 26.08 17.73 -7.77
N THR A 275 26.04 16.43 -8.07
CA THR A 275 25.03 15.84 -8.95
C THR A 275 23.63 15.94 -8.35
N LEU A 276 23.45 15.59 -7.08
CA LEU A 276 22.12 15.66 -6.44
C LEU A 276 21.57 17.10 -6.37
N ARG A 277 22.41 18.13 -6.26
CA ARG A 277 21.96 19.54 -6.36
C ARG A 277 21.44 19.88 -7.76
N LYS A 278 22.06 19.38 -8.83
CA LYS A 278 21.59 19.58 -10.20
C LYS A 278 20.28 18.82 -10.47
N ALA A 279 20.20 17.59 -9.97
CA ALA A 279 18.97 16.79 -10.03
C ALA A 279 17.81 17.47 -9.28
N ARG A 280 18.11 18.20 -8.19
CA ARG A 280 17.10 19.01 -7.50
C ARG A 280 16.52 20.12 -8.37
N GLU A 281 17.33 20.85 -9.14
CA GLU A 281 16.81 21.83 -10.12
C GLU A 281 15.86 21.16 -11.12
N LEU A 282 16.15 19.91 -11.55
CA LEU A 282 15.26 19.14 -12.39
C LEU A 282 13.95 18.81 -11.68
N THR A 283 13.99 18.23 -10.48
CA THR A 283 12.78 17.85 -9.74
C THR A 283 11.91 19.05 -9.36
N ASP A 284 12.51 20.22 -9.15
CA ASP A 284 11.74 21.45 -8.88
C ASP A 284 11.01 21.92 -10.16
N ALA A 285 11.64 21.81 -11.34
CA ALA A 285 11.01 22.15 -12.62
C ALA A 285 9.91 21.15 -13.03
N THR A 286 10.18 19.84 -12.92
CA THR A 286 9.20 18.78 -13.22
C THR A 286 8.06 18.80 -12.20
N GLY A 287 8.34 19.09 -10.93
CA GLY A 287 7.32 19.23 -9.89
C GLY A 287 6.38 20.41 -10.15
N LEU A 288 6.90 21.54 -10.64
CA LEU A 288 6.05 22.67 -11.07
C LEU A 288 5.15 22.31 -12.26
N ILE A 289 5.64 21.49 -13.21
CA ILE A 289 4.83 20.98 -14.32
C ILE A 289 3.73 20.07 -13.77
N ALA A 290 4.07 19.08 -12.94
CA ALA A 290 3.13 18.12 -12.37
C ALA A 290 2.05 18.83 -11.52
N SER A 291 2.46 19.69 -10.59
CA SER A 291 1.56 20.37 -9.66
C SER A 291 0.68 21.44 -10.29
N SER A 292 0.95 21.83 -11.53
CA SER A 292 0.13 22.79 -12.29
C SER A 292 -0.62 22.15 -13.46
N SER A 293 -0.68 20.82 -13.50
CA SER A 293 -1.28 20.07 -14.62
C SER A 293 -0.73 20.53 -15.97
N GLY A 294 0.57 20.77 -16.03
CA GLY A 294 1.30 21.20 -17.23
C GLY A 294 1.07 22.64 -17.67
N GLN A 295 0.45 23.50 -16.83
CA GLN A 295 0.26 24.92 -17.16
C GLN A 295 1.53 25.76 -16.97
N ARG A 296 2.44 25.35 -16.07
CA ARG A 296 3.69 26.06 -15.74
C ARG A 296 4.89 25.11 -15.79
N GLY A 297 6.10 25.64 -15.64
CA GLY A 297 7.33 24.85 -15.47
C GLY A 297 8.09 24.46 -16.74
N TRP A 298 7.52 24.68 -17.93
CA TRP A 298 8.16 24.32 -19.20
C TRP A 298 9.42 25.14 -19.53
N THR A 299 9.44 26.43 -19.16
CA THR A 299 10.60 27.30 -19.37
C THR A 299 11.75 26.90 -18.44
N GLU A 300 11.41 26.57 -17.19
CA GLU A 300 12.31 26.05 -16.18
C GLU A 300 12.91 24.72 -16.63
N LEU A 301 12.08 23.79 -17.11
CA LEU A 301 12.54 22.52 -17.64
C LEU A 301 13.46 22.69 -18.85
N ALA A 302 13.12 23.58 -19.81
CA ALA A 302 13.98 23.86 -20.96
C ALA A 302 15.35 24.40 -20.53
N THR A 303 15.38 25.24 -19.50
CA THR A 303 16.62 25.76 -18.91
C THR A 303 17.46 24.64 -18.28
N VAL A 304 16.82 23.75 -17.52
CA VAL A 304 17.48 22.60 -16.89
C VAL A 304 18.02 21.62 -17.94
N ARG A 305 17.23 21.29 -18.99
CA ARG A 305 17.66 20.43 -20.10
C ARG A 305 18.92 20.97 -20.78
N LYS A 306 18.90 22.26 -21.16
CA LYS A 306 20.05 22.93 -21.78
C LYS A 306 21.32 22.84 -20.92
N LYS A 307 21.19 22.89 -19.59
CA LYS A 307 22.33 22.78 -18.67
C LYS A 307 22.83 21.34 -18.53
N TYR A 308 21.93 20.35 -18.48
CA TYR A 308 22.23 19.06 -17.86
C TYR A 308 21.91 17.81 -18.69
N GLU A 309 21.15 17.89 -19.79
CA GLU A 309 20.65 16.70 -20.51
C GLU A 309 21.75 15.78 -21.09
N THR A 310 22.93 16.34 -21.33
CA THR A 310 24.10 15.59 -21.83
C THR A 310 24.93 14.96 -20.71
N GLN A 311 24.64 15.24 -19.44
CA GLN A 311 25.39 14.67 -18.32
C GLN A 311 25.02 13.20 -18.10
N PRO A 312 25.98 12.33 -17.70
CA PRO A 312 25.75 10.89 -17.58
C PRO A 312 24.59 10.50 -16.65
N TRP A 313 24.38 11.27 -15.57
CA TRP A 313 23.35 11.00 -14.58
C TRP A 313 21.92 11.22 -15.09
N TRP A 314 21.74 12.00 -16.17
CA TRP A 314 20.41 12.35 -16.69
C TRP A 314 19.56 11.13 -17.05
N LYS A 315 20.19 10.12 -17.66
CA LYS A 315 19.53 8.87 -18.07
C LYS A 315 19.14 7.97 -16.90
N ALA A 316 19.65 8.23 -15.71
CA ALA A 316 19.34 7.48 -14.51
C ALA A 316 18.15 8.06 -13.72
N VAL A 317 17.62 9.23 -14.12
CA VAL A 317 16.44 9.83 -13.47
C VAL A 317 15.19 9.03 -13.84
N LYS A 318 14.48 8.51 -12.84
CA LYS A 318 13.14 7.92 -13.01
C LYS A 318 12.11 8.67 -12.18
N GLY A 319 12.12 8.54 -10.85
CA GLY A 319 11.05 9.09 -10.00
C GLY A 319 9.65 8.59 -10.38
N GLU A 320 8.62 9.26 -9.85
CA GLU A 320 7.21 9.01 -10.18
C GLU A 320 6.85 9.59 -11.55
N TYR A 321 7.27 10.84 -11.77
CA TYR A 321 7.00 11.59 -13.00
C TYR A 321 8.25 12.31 -13.53
N SER A 322 9.26 12.56 -12.70
CA SER A 322 10.41 13.39 -13.09
C SER A 322 11.14 12.85 -14.32
N GLY A 323 11.36 11.55 -14.43
CA GLY A 323 12.04 10.90 -15.56
C GLY A 323 11.22 10.99 -16.84
N LEU A 324 9.91 10.74 -16.77
CA LEU A 324 8.97 10.92 -17.88
C LEU A 324 9.05 12.36 -18.39
N VAL A 325 8.83 13.33 -17.49
CA VAL A 325 8.81 14.76 -17.82
C VAL A 325 10.18 15.24 -18.31
N ALA A 326 11.28 14.73 -17.75
CA ALA A 326 12.63 15.10 -18.15
C ALA A 326 12.94 14.67 -19.59
N THR A 327 12.47 13.51 -20.02
CA THR A 327 12.93 12.84 -21.26
C THR A 327 11.98 12.92 -22.44
N HIS A 328 10.72 13.36 -22.25
CA HIS A 328 9.70 13.39 -23.29
C HIS A 328 9.35 14.80 -23.78
N THR A 329 8.71 14.90 -24.94
CA THR A 329 8.16 16.16 -25.43
C THR A 329 6.98 16.62 -24.57
N ARG A 330 6.62 17.91 -24.68
CA ARG A 330 5.44 18.45 -23.99
C ARG A 330 4.18 17.67 -24.33
N ASP A 331 3.96 17.36 -25.60
CA ASP A 331 2.74 16.70 -26.05
C ASP A 331 2.62 15.27 -25.50
N GLU A 332 3.73 14.53 -25.45
CA GLU A 332 3.79 13.19 -24.84
C GLU A 332 3.48 13.23 -23.33
N VAL A 333 4.10 14.17 -22.60
CA VAL A 333 3.84 14.37 -21.17
C VAL A 333 2.37 14.73 -20.92
N MET A 334 1.81 15.66 -21.71
CA MET A 334 0.41 16.07 -21.54
C MET A 334 -0.57 14.94 -21.91
N ALA A 335 -0.23 14.13 -22.92
CA ALA A 335 -1.02 12.95 -23.26
C ALA A 335 -1.00 11.91 -22.14
N GLU A 336 0.15 11.73 -21.48
CA GLU A 336 0.29 10.84 -20.33
C GLU A 336 -0.50 11.37 -19.12
N PHE A 337 -0.31 12.64 -18.73
CA PHE A 337 -1.05 13.27 -17.63
C PHE A 337 -2.57 13.19 -17.81
N LYS A 338 -3.06 13.32 -19.05
CA LYS A 338 -4.49 13.21 -19.35
C LYS A 338 -5.08 11.83 -19.02
N LYS A 339 -4.27 10.76 -19.03
CA LYS A 339 -4.73 9.41 -18.63
C LYS A 339 -5.02 9.31 -17.14
N TYR A 340 -4.36 10.17 -16.34
CA TYR A 340 -4.43 10.20 -14.89
C TYR A 340 -4.98 11.56 -14.44
N ASP A 341 -6.13 11.95 -15.01
CA ASP A 341 -6.88 13.17 -14.68
C ASP A 341 -7.51 13.06 -13.28
N TYR A 342 -6.65 12.94 -12.28
CA TYR A 342 -6.98 12.82 -10.88
C TYR A 342 -6.61 14.13 -10.18
N GLU A 343 -7.46 14.57 -9.26
CA GLU A 343 -7.09 15.65 -8.37
C GLU A 343 -6.10 15.13 -7.33
N VAL A 344 -4.94 15.78 -7.18
CA VAL A 344 -3.88 15.41 -6.23
C VAL A 344 -3.62 16.62 -5.34
N SER A 345 -3.53 16.42 -4.03
CA SER A 345 -3.16 17.47 -3.07
C SER A 345 -1.64 17.73 -3.09
N TRP A 346 -1.13 18.27 -4.20
CA TRP A 346 0.30 18.50 -4.44
C TRP A 346 1.00 19.37 -3.37
N ASP A 347 0.27 20.30 -2.78
CA ASP A 347 0.73 21.28 -1.79
C ASP A 347 0.48 20.83 -0.34
N TYR A 348 -0.01 19.61 -0.14
CA TYR A 348 -0.28 19.10 1.21
C TYR A 348 1.00 18.96 2.03
N ASP A 349 1.05 19.66 3.17
CA ASP A 349 2.06 19.48 4.21
C ASP A 349 1.45 18.66 5.37
N PRO A 350 1.96 17.45 5.69
CA PRO A 350 1.47 16.69 6.83
C PRO A 350 1.86 17.27 8.18
N MET A 351 2.91 18.10 8.25
CA MET A 351 3.52 18.47 9.52
C MET A 351 2.64 19.29 10.46
N PRO A 352 1.76 20.21 10.01
CA PRO A 352 0.79 20.87 10.88
C PRO A 352 -0.12 19.89 11.63
N VAL A 353 -0.60 18.84 10.95
CA VAL A 353 -1.42 17.78 11.58
C VAL A 353 -0.56 16.97 12.56
N LEU A 354 0.61 16.49 12.13
CA LEU A 354 1.46 15.63 12.97
C LEU A 354 1.99 16.33 14.22
N ARG A 355 2.17 17.66 14.18
CA ARG A 355 2.59 18.46 15.34
C ARG A 355 1.50 18.64 16.38
N THR A 356 0.23 18.54 16.00
CA THR A 356 -0.91 18.93 16.85
C THR A 356 -1.86 17.78 17.19
N LEU A 357 -1.84 16.69 16.42
CA LEU A 357 -2.71 15.54 16.65
C LEU A 357 -2.34 14.83 17.97
N GLU A 358 -3.29 14.77 18.90
CA GLU A 358 -3.14 14.11 20.21
C GLU A 358 -3.54 12.62 20.18
N THR A 359 -4.19 12.17 19.12
CA THR A 359 -4.50 10.75 18.92
C THR A 359 -3.19 9.94 18.85
N PRO A 360 -3.03 8.85 19.62
CA PRO A 360 -1.85 8.00 19.56
C PRO A 360 -1.61 7.41 18.17
N GLN A 361 -0.36 7.49 17.70
CA GLN A 361 0.04 7.08 16.36
C GLN A 361 1.14 6.02 16.40
N LEU A 362 0.98 4.99 15.58
CA LEU A 362 2.06 4.07 15.23
C LEU A 362 2.43 4.27 13.76
N TRP A 363 3.70 4.58 13.50
CA TRP A 363 4.27 4.70 12.17
C TRP A 363 5.26 3.56 11.94
N VAL A 364 5.02 2.74 10.92
CA VAL A 364 5.88 1.62 10.55
C VAL A 364 6.46 1.85 9.16
N LEU A 365 7.78 1.89 9.06
CA LEU A 365 8.50 2.34 7.86
C LEU A 365 9.38 1.22 7.28
N GLY A 366 9.47 1.15 5.96
CA GLY A 366 10.47 0.34 5.26
C GLY A 366 11.78 1.09 5.19
N GLY A 367 12.88 0.48 5.66
CA GLY A 367 14.22 1.07 5.60
C GLY A 367 14.77 1.15 4.19
N ASP A 368 14.34 0.23 3.32
CA ASP A 368 14.77 0.09 1.93
C ASP A 368 13.70 0.54 0.93
N ASP A 369 12.63 1.19 1.40
CA ASP A 369 11.49 1.61 0.58
C ASP A 369 11.94 2.53 -0.57
N ILE A 370 11.83 2.04 -1.81
CA ILE A 370 12.20 2.78 -3.02
C ILE A 370 11.03 3.53 -3.65
N GLU A 371 9.80 3.28 -3.19
CA GLU A 371 8.60 3.94 -3.69
C GLU A 371 8.21 5.11 -2.77
N ALA A 372 8.43 5.00 -1.47
CA ALA A 372 8.24 6.08 -0.51
C ALA A 372 9.49 6.22 0.38
N PRO A 373 10.58 6.84 -0.11
CA PRO A 373 11.85 6.92 0.62
C PRO A 373 11.70 7.48 2.03
N SER A 374 11.84 6.61 3.03
CA SER A 374 11.40 6.93 4.40
C SER A 374 12.39 7.76 5.22
N GLY A 375 13.56 8.09 4.67
CA GLY A 375 14.66 8.70 5.44
C GLY A 375 14.31 10.03 6.11
N GLU A 376 13.60 10.92 5.43
CA GLU A 376 13.15 12.20 6.01
C GLU A 376 11.98 11.99 6.99
N THR A 377 11.05 11.10 6.66
CA THR A 377 9.95 10.66 7.52
C THR A 377 10.47 10.13 8.87
N GLN A 378 11.48 9.25 8.85
CA GLN A 378 12.13 8.73 10.06
C GLN A 378 12.65 9.86 10.95
N LYS A 379 13.35 10.86 10.38
CA LYS A 379 13.87 12.00 11.15
C LYS A 379 12.77 12.83 11.78
N ARG A 380 11.75 13.21 10.98
CA ARG A 380 10.64 14.07 11.44
C ARG A 380 9.83 13.40 12.54
N LEU A 381 9.46 12.15 12.36
CA LEU A 381 8.68 11.40 13.36
C LEU A 381 9.51 11.11 14.62
N THR A 382 10.81 10.81 14.47
CA THR A 382 11.71 10.66 15.63
C THR A 382 11.78 11.95 16.44
N ALA A 383 11.91 13.10 15.78
CA ALA A 383 11.95 14.39 16.44
C ALA A 383 10.63 14.70 17.18
N LEU A 384 9.48 14.45 16.55
CA LEU A 384 8.16 14.65 17.18
C LEU A 384 7.94 13.73 18.39
N GLY A 385 8.26 12.44 18.25
CA GLY A 385 8.15 11.48 19.36
C GLY A 385 9.05 11.86 20.54
N ARG A 386 10.29 12.31 20.28
CA ARG A 386 11.21 12.82 21.33
C ARG A 386 10.73 14.12 21.98
N ALA A 387 9.95 14.92 21.25
CA ALA A 387 9.31 16.13 21.78
C ALA A 387 8.02 15.83 22.57
N GLY A 388 7.71 14.55 22.84
CA GLY A 388 6.55 14.14 23.64
C GLY A 388 5.24 14.09 22.87
N ARG A 389 5.26 14.22 21.53
CA ARG A 389 4.06 13.92 20.72
C ARG A 389 3.73 12.44 20.82
N PRO A 390 2.45 12.05 20.77
CA PRO A 390 2.03 10.65 20.93
C PRO A 390 2.28 9.85 19.64
N ILE A 391 3.53 9.83 19.19
CA ILE A 391 4.00 9.19 17.96
C ILE A 391 5.05 8.15 18.33
N THR A 392 4.69 6.89 18.11
CA THR A 392 5.62 5.76 18.10
C THR A 392 6.03 5.51 16.66
N SER A 393 7.34 5.45 16.39
CA SER A 393 7.85 5.16 15.05
C SER A 393 8.80 3.98 15.08
N VAL A 394 8.65 3.09 14.09
CA VAL A 394 9.37 1.84 13.96
C VAL A 394 9.82 1.68 12.51
N VAL A 395 11.02 1.14 12.30
CA VAL A 395 11.54 0.79 10.99
C VAL A 395 11.81 -0.71 10.88
N PHE A 396 11.44 -1.30 9.76
CA PHE A 396 11.92 -2.60 9.30
C PHE A 396 13.11 -2.35 8.36
N PRO A 397 14.37 -2.52 8.81
CA PRO A 397 15.51 -1.96 8.11
C PRO A 397 15.72 -2.47 6.68
N GLN A 398 15.28 -3.69 6.39
CA GLN A 398 15.48 -4.39 5.11
C GLN A 398 14.15 -4.62 4.37
N ALA A 399 13.10 -3.87 4.74
CA ALA A 399 11.81 -3.94 4.09
C ALA A 399 11.64 -2.82 3.06
N ASP A 400 11.06 -3.17 1.93
CA ASP A 400 10.64 -2.30 0.85
C ASP A 400 9.22 -1.74 1.11
N HIS A 401 8.66 -1.05 0.11
CA HIS A 401 7.29 -0.57 0.11
C HIS A 401 6.30 -1.70 0.45
N GLY A 402 5.32 -1.39 1.31
CA GLY A 402 4.39 -2.39 1.86
C GLY A 402 4.93 -3.19 3.06
N ILE A 403 6.10 -2.82 3.60
CA ILE A 403 6.85 -3.60 4.60
C ILE A 403 7.13 -5.02 4.08
N LEU A 404 7.61 -5.08 2.85
CA LEU A 404 7.88 -6.35 2.16
C LEU A 404 9.37 -6.67 2.21
N GLU A 405 9.70 -7.88 2.63
CA GLU A 405 11.04 -8.43 2.43
C GLU A 405 11.22 -8.81 0.97
N TYR A 406 12.46 -8.70 0.49
CA TYR A 406 12.79 -8.97 -0.90
C TYR A 406 14.14 -9.66 -1.03
N GLU A 407 14.30 -10.37 -2.15
CA GLU A 407 15.60 -10.87 -2.62
C GLU A 407 15.97 -10.12 -3.91
N SER A 408 17.27 -9.99 -4.19
CA SER A 408 17.73 -9.50 -5.49
C SER A 408 17.50 -10.58 -6.56
N LYS A 409 16.70 -10.25 -7.57
CA LYS A 409 16.37 -11.12 -8.70
C LYS A 409 17.53 -11.25 -9.69
N ASN A 410 18.35 -10.20 -9.83
CA ASN A 410 19.48 -10.15 -10.75
C ASN A 410 20.59 -9.19 -10.28
N ALA A 411 21.70 -9.15 -11.01
CA ALA A 411 22.83 -8.28 -10.74
C ALA A 411 22.50 -6.77 -10.90
N GLN A 412 21.41 -6.45 -11.60
CA GLN A 412 20.91 -5.10 -11.80
C GLN A 412 20.06 -4.59 -10.62
N GLY A 413 19.85 -5.42 -9.60
CA GLY A 413 19.17 -5.02 -8.36
C GLY A 413 17.64 -5.04 -8.43
N GLU A 414 17.04 -5.69 -9.45
CA GLU A 414 15.59 -5.92 -9.46
C GLU A 414 15.18 -6.68 -8.20
N ARG A 415 14.12 -6.21 -7.53
CA ARG A 415 13.66 -6.80 -6.27
C ARG A 415 12.54 -7.79 -6.53
N GLN A 416 12.62 -8.93 -5.86
CA GLN A 416 11.57 -9.93 -5.82
C GLN A 416 11.02 -10.02 -4.40
N HIS A 417 9.80 -9.52 -4.17
CA HIS A 417 9.18 -9.57 -2.85
C HIS A 417 8.79 -11.00 -2.46
N THR A 418 9.22 -11.44 -1.28
CA THR A 418 9.10 -12.83 -0.81
C THR A 418 8.09 -13.01 0.31
N ARG A 419 7.96 -12.02 1.19
CA ARG A 419 7.01 -12.04 2.31
C ARG A 419 6.72 -10.63 2.81
N THR A 420 5.65 -10.49 3.58
CA THR A 420 5.53 -9.38 4.51
C THR A 420 6.52 -9.60 5.65
N ALA A 421 7.21 -8.54 6.10
CA ALA A 421 8.26 -8.68 7.08
C ALA A 421 7.74 -9.31 8.39
N ASP A 422 8.51 -10.26 8.93
CA ASP A 422 8.10 -10.98 10.13
C ASP A 422 7.82 -10.01 11.29
N GLY A 423 6.74 -10.25 12.03
CA GLY A 423 6.33 -9.41 13.15
C GLY A 423 5.55 -8.14 12.78
N TYR A 424 5.52 -7.70 11.51
CA TYR A 424 4.75 -6.50 11.12
C TYR A 424 3.26 -6.67 11.41
N LEU A 425 2.65 -7.78 10.97
CA LEU A 425 1.22 -8.02 11.17
C LEU A 425 0.85 -8.14 12.65
N ARG A 426 1.71 -8.80 13.44
CA ARG A 426 1.54 -8.89 14.90
C ARG A 426 1.65 -7.52 15.58
N MET A 427 2.56 -6.67 15.11
CA MET A 427 2.72 -5.30 15.62
C MET A 427 1.46 -4.46 15.44
N LEU A 428 0.85 -4.50 14.24
CA LEU A 428 -0.43 -3.80 13.99
C LEU A 428 -1.54 -4.32 14.90
N LEU A 429 -1.70 -5.65 14.99
CA LEU A 429 -2.73 -6.24 15.86
C LEU A 429 -2.54 -5.85 17.32
N ASP A 430 -1.30 -5.86 17.81
CA ASP A 430 -0.96 -5.51 19.18
C ASP A 430 -1.27 -4.04 19.49
N TRP A 431 -0.93 -3.13 18.58
CA TRP A 431 -1.23 -1.72 18.73
C TRP A 431 -2.74 -1.41 18.64
N ILE A 432 -3.47 -2.03 17.72
CA ILE A 432 -4.93 -1.90 17.64
C ILE A 432 -5.58 -2.34 18.96
N LYS A 433 -5.18 -3.52 19.48
CA LYS A 433 -5.74 -4.11 20.70
C LYS A 433 -5.39 -3.33 21.96
N ARG A 434 -4.14 -2.86 22.10
CA ARG A 434 -3.59 -2.38 23.39
C ARG A 434 -3.13 -0.93 23.37
N GLY A 435 -2.79 -0.39 22.21
CA GLY A 435 -2.18 0.94 22.07
C GLY A 435 -0.72 1.00 22.53
N THR A 436 -0.08 -0.16 22.76
CA THR A 436 1.31 -0.30 23.20
C THR A 436 1.99 -1.44 22.42
N LEU A 437 3.32 -1.43 22.37
CA LEU A 437 4.13 -2.42 21.67
C LEU A 437 4.94 -3.30 22.62
N ASP A 438 4.29 -3.93 23.60
CA ASP A 438 5.01 -4.69 24.64
C ASP A 438 5.51 -6.09 24.19
N GLY A 439 5.11 -6.55 22.99
CA GLY A 439 5.38 -7.88 22.45
C GLY A 439 6.71 -8.06 21.71
N TRP A 440 7.75 -7.31 22.06
CA TRP A 440 9.05 -7.42 21.39
C TRP A 440 9.71 -8.81 21.59
N PRO A 441 10.46 -9.32 20.60
CA PRO A 441 10.77 -8.69 19.32
C PRO A 441 9.67 -8.83 18.26
N TYR A 442 9.55 -7.85 17.36
CA TYR A 442 8.73 -7.94 16.12
C TYR A 442 9.63 -8.15 14.91
N GLY A 443 10.13 -9.38 14.74
CA GLY A 443 11.10 -9.72 13.69
C GLY A 443 12.34 -8.84 13.76
N THR A 444 12.69 -8.19 12.64
CA THR A 444 13.87 -7.31 12.54
C THR A 444 13.58 -5.84 12.85
N ALA A 445 12.37 -5.52 13.32
CA ALA A 445 11.96 -4.16 13.59
C ALA A 445 12.89 -3.44 14.58
N LYS A 446 13.02 -2.12 14.42
CA LYS A 446 13.71 -1.24 15.36
C LYS A 446 12.84 -0.04 15.67
N GLN A 447 12.59 0.18 16.96
CA GLN A 447 11.90 1.38 17.40
C GLN A 447 12.83 2.60 17.29
N LEU A 448 12.35 3.66 16.64
CA LEU A 448 13.05 4.93 16.45
C LEU A 448 12.66 5.97 17.51
N ALA A 449 11.36 6.04 17.84
CA ALA A 449 10.80 6.88 18.89
C ALA A 449 9.51 6.31 19.49
N GLY A 450 9.09 6.86 20.63
CA GLY A 450 7.91 6.45 21.41
C GLY A 450 8.30 5.80 22.75
N PRO A 451 7.32 5.54 23.64
CA PRO A 451 7.53 4.74 24.85
C PRO A 451 8.05 3.35 24.46
N LYS A 452 9.03 2.84 25.22
CA LYS A 452 9.53 1.47 25.04
C LYS A 452 8.59 0.46 25.66
#